data_AF-A0A961I943-F1
#
_entry.id   AF-A0A961I943-F1
#
_cell.length_a   1.000
_cell.length_b   1.000
_cell.length_c   1.000
_cell.angle_alpha   90.00
_cell.angle_beta   90.00
_cell.angle_gamma   90.00
#
_symmetry.space_group_name_H-M   'P 1'
#
loop_
_entity.id
_entity.type
_entity.pdbx_description
1 polymer ?
#
loop_
_entity_poly.entity_id
_entity_poly.type
_entity_poly.pdbx_seq_one_letter_code
_entity_poly.pdbx_strand_id
1 'polypeptide(L)'
;NEYVEAASSTDVIGVELGGVMKNPVAIACGIAEGLPQSGVNLQGMVLSQGFKEIFRLATSLGAVPNTLFGVSGLADLIATATSPTGRNRSYGVQFIRKLMAHENDPGLMDRVELFFRPTQFIEKEVMKNQDLIEGALAIGPILEIAADRNIRMPLFKVVYDILSRTRKPDALVTLFGGSPRTNLETAAAAARMPGISRAAGQNFKRLIERRIFHQVSGTRGMFDRIQKQCDNILSNLDRRLQKARKKKNVRELEELPREMELWTRLKSCEPGALHNCVEDLIRFYVNEISDNYNPAIRGPLIRTLAPMRWMTGGMHSGAAIPYVGGQVDELRNLAERYNILYAPVHRSHLDSVEVAFGLSWSRLPVPRYAAGINLMTSPFMSRVLKSLGAYAVDRERTRNILYLECLTRYATMMLEVGIPSLVYPEGTRSRNGAINPIKTGLLSTAIDAYLSSGSEILIVPLALSYENVPEDAEFCGAARKTNFNEFIKTRTRVYLDV
;
A
#
# COMPACT_ATOMS: atom_id res chain seq x y z
N ASN A 1 10.39 -1.24 56.71
CA ASN A 1 10.99 -0.32 55.72
C ASN A 1 10.20 0.98 55.84
N GLU A 2 10.65 1.94 56.65
CA GLU A 2 9.86 3.14 57.03
C GLU A 2 9.67 4.18 55.91
N TYR A 3 10.25 3.94 54.73
CA TYR A 3 10.27 4.87 53.60
C TYR A 3 9.35 4.46 52.43
N VAL A 4 8.65 3.33 52.52
CA VAL A 4 7.81 2.82 51.43
C VAL A 4 6.44 2.46 51.99
N GLU A 5 5.42 3.23 51.60
CA GLU A 5 4.02 2.91 51.85
C GLU A 5 3.44 2.15 50.66
N ALA A 6 2.73 1.04 50.94
CA ALA A 6 2.08 0.23 49.94
C ALA A 6 0.55 0.25 50.15
N ALA A 7 -0.20 0.38 49.06
CA ALA A 7 -1.65 0.31 49.06
C ALA A 7 -2.12 -0.94 48.29
N SER A 8 -3.12 -1.63 48.81
CA SER A 8 -3.77 -2.74 48.09
C SER A 8 -4.86 -2.21 47.17
N SER A 9 -4.98 -2.81 45.97
CA SER A 9 -6.05 -2.52 45.02
C SER A 9 -6.57 -3.83 44.43
N THR A 10 -7.89 -3.94 44.28
CA THR A 10 -8.54 -5.04 43.55
C THR A 10 -8.68 -4.75 42.06
N ASP A 11 -8.44 -3.51 41.64
CA ASP A 11 -8.51 -3.07 40.25
C ASP A 11 -7.18 -3.30 39.51
N VAL A 12 -6.91 -4.55 39.18
CA VAL A 12 -5.70 -4.97 38.46
C VAL A 12 -5.59 -4.25 37.10
N ILE A 13 -6.71 -4.11 36.39
CA ILE A 13 -6.77 -3.48 35.06
C ILE A 13 -6.36 -2.01 35.14
N GLY A 14 -6.89 -1.26 36.11
CA GLY A 14 -6.54 0.14 36.30
C GLY A 14 -5.08 0.36 36.68
N VAL A 15 -4.52 -0.51 37.52
CA VAL A 15 -3.09 -0.46 37.89
C VAL A 15 -2.20 -0.78 36.69
N GLU A 16 -2.50 -1.83 35.94
CA GLU A 16 -1.70 -2.27 34.79
C GLU A 16 -1.70 -1.25 33.66
N LEU A 17 -2.89 -0.78 33.24
CA LEU A 17 -3.00 0.19 32.15
C LEU A 17 -2.44 1.55 32.53
N GLY A 18 -2.61 1.99 33.78
CA GLY A 18 -1.97 3.21 34.29
C GLY A 18 -0.45 3.13 34.21
N GLY A 19 0.13 2.01 34.65
CA GLY A 19 1.58 1.78 34.65
C GLY A 19 2.19 1.63 33.25
N VAL A 20 1.48 1.01 32.30
CA VAL A 20 1.99 0.81 30.93
C VAL A 20 1.83 2.06 30.08
N MET A 21 0.63 2.67 30.09
CA MET A 21 0.30 3.75 29.16
C MET A 21 0.92 5.09 29.54
N LYS A 22 1.44 5.26 30.77
CA LYS A 22 2.20 6.46 31.15
C LYS A 22 3.49 6.63 30.33
N ASN A 23 4.12 5.51 29.95
CA ASN A 23 5.44 5.50 29.34
C ASN A 23 5.44 6.16 27.94
N PRO A 24 4.49 5.85 27.03
CA PRO A 24 4.31 6.60 25.78
C PRO A 24 4.11 8.11 25.98
N VAL A 25 3.37 8.52 27.02
CA VAL A 25 3.15 9.95 27.33
C VAL A 25 4.45 10.61 27.78
N ALA A 26 5.31 9.90 28.52
CA ALA A 26 6.63 10.40 28.89
C ALA A 26 7.54 10.59 27.66
N ILE A 27 7.49 9.69 26.67
CA ILE A 27 8.17 9.88 25.37
C ILE A 27 7.66 11.15 24.69
N ALA A 28 6.34 11.34 24.64
CA ALA A 28 5.71 12.52 24.06
C ALA A 28 6.20 13.82 24.73
N CYS A 29 6.32 13.83 26.06
CA CYS A 29 6.86 14.97 26.82
C CYS A 29 8.33 15.24 26.49
N GLY A 30 9.13 14.19 26.29
CA GLY A 30 10.52 14.31 25.83
C GLY A 30 10.64 14.83 24.40
N ILE A 31 9.78 14.37 23.49
CA ILE A 31 9.69 14.92 22.13
C ILE A 31 9.33 16.40 22.18
N ALA A 32 8.32 16.76 22.98
CA ALA A 32 7.92 18.14 23.18
C ALA A 32 9.10 18.97 23.71
N GLU A 33 9.87 18.49 24.69
CA GLU A 33 11.04 19.23 25.20
C GLU A 33 12.13 19.47 24.16
N GLY A 34 12.37 18.50 23.29
CA GLY A 34 13.44 18.61 22.29
C GLY A 34 13.06 19.46 21.08
N LEU A 35 11.81 19.93 20.96
CA LEU A 35 11.37 20.81 19.87
C LEU A 35 11.75 22.27 20.14
N PRO A 36 12.34 23.01 19.17
CA PRO A 36 12.77 24.40 19.36
C PRO A 36 11.64 25.37 19.70
N GLN A 37 10.41 25.07 19.23
CA GLN A 37 9.23 25.92 19.37
C GLN A 37 8.33 25.50 20.55
N SER A 38 8.83 24.63 21.43
CA SER A 38 8.06 24.03 22.52
C SER A 38 8.62 24.43 23.88
N GLY A 39 7.73 24.46 24.87
CA GLY A 39 8.06 24.75 26.26
C GLY A 39 7.16 23.98 27.22
N VAL A 40 7.27 24.30 28.51
CA VAL A 40 6.56 23.62 29.61
C VAL A 40 5.03 23.61 29.40
N ASN A 41 4.47 24.62 28.72
CA ASN A 41 3.05 24.67 28.39
C ASN A 41 2.62 23.52 27.46
N LEU A 42 3.40 23.20 26.42
CA LEU A 42 3.09 22.08 25.53
C LEU A 42 3.18 20.75 26.27
N GLN A 43 4.16 20.60 27.16
CA GLN A 43 4.27 19.42 28.03
C GLN A 43 3.03 19.26 28.91
N GLY A 44 2.51 20.35 29.48
CA GLY A 44 1.24 20.34 30.23
C GLY A 44 0.05 19.90 29.38
N MET A 45 -0.03 20.33 28.12
CA MET A 45 -1.08 19.90 27.18
C MET A 45 -0.96 18.42 26.82
N VAL A 46 0.26 17.95 26.55
CA VAL A 46 0.59 16.54 26.29
C VAL A 46 0.22 15.67 27.50
N LEU A 47 0.59 16.07 28.71
CA LEU A 47 0.23 15.38 29.96
C LEU A 47 -1.29 15.27 30.12
N SER A 48 -2.00 16.39 29.96
CA SER A 48 -3.47 16.42 30.08
C SER A 48 -4.14 15.51 29.07
N GLN A 49 -3.72 15.57 27.80
CA GLN A 49 -4.28 14.75 26.74
C GLN A 49 -3.92 13.27 26.88
N GLY A 50 -2.68 12.98 27.28
CA GLY A 50 -2.22 11.63 27.59
C GLY A 50 -3.05 11.00 28.68
N PHE A 51 -3.28 11.72 29.78
CA PHE A 51 -4.16 11.22 30.85
C PHE A 51 -5.60 10.98 30.37
N LYS A 52 -6.17 11.87 29.54
CA LYS A 52 -7.50 11.66 28.93
C LYS A 52 -7.56 10.41 28.04
N GLU A 53 -6.48 10.08 27.36
CA GLU A 53 -6.37 8.88 26.52
C GLU A 53 -6.25 7.61 27.35
N ILE A 54 -5.40 7.63 28.38
CA ILE A 54 -5.30 6.56 29.39
C ILE A 54 -6.66 6.30 30.02
N PHE A 55 -7.31 7.36 30.52
CA PHE A 55 -8.60 7.27 31.17
C PHE A 55 -9.66 6.64 30.27
N ARG A 56 -9.78 7.10 29.01
CA ARG A 56 -10.78 6.58 28.07
C ARG A 56 -10.56 5.12 27.72
N LEU A 57 -9.33 4.71 27.43
CA LEU A 57 -9.04 3.32 27.09
C LEU A 57 -9.22 2.41 28.30
N ALA A 58 -8.66 2.77 29.46
CA ALA A 58 -8.70 1.94 30.64
C ALA A 58 -10.12 1.72 31.18
N THR A 59 -10.94 2.78 31.23
CA THR A 59 -12.34 2.65 31.67
C THR A 59 -13.17 1.79 30.71
N SER A 60 -12.89 1.84 29.40
CA SER A 60 -13.55 0.96 28.43
C SER A 60 -13.20 -0.53 28.62
N LEU A 61 -12.07 -0.81 29.25
CA LEU A 61 -11.59 -2.16 29.57
C LEU A 61 -12.02 -2.61 30.96
N GLY A 62 -12.78 -1.78 31.70
CA GLY A 62 -13.32 -2.12 33.03
C GLY A 62 -12.48 -1.59 34.20
N ALA A 63 -11.47 -0.75 33.96
CA ALA A 63 -10.72 -0.11 35.03
C ALA A 63 -11.61 0.83 35.86
N VAL A 64 -11.34 0.90 37.16
CA VAL A 64 -12.02 1.79 38.09
C VAL A 64 -11.41 3.20 37.98
N PRO A 65 -12.21 4.24 37.70
CA PRO A 65 -11.72 5.62 37.58
C PRO A 65 -10.83 6.08 38.73
N ASN A 66 -11.20 5.78 39.98
CA ASN A 66 -10.46 6.22 41.17
C ASN A 66 -9.03 5.67 41.21
N THR A 67 -8.79 4.45 40.70
CA THR A 67 -7.45 3.87 40.59
C THR A 67 -6.57 4.71 39.67
N LEU A 68 -7.12 5.19 38.55
CA LEU A 68 -6.39 5.99 37.56
C LEU A 68 -6.08 7.39 38.08
N PHE A 69 -6.92 7.98 38.93
CA PHE A 69 -6.63 9.24 39.61
C PHE A 69 -5.65 9.08 40.79
N GLY A 70 -5.40 7.85 41.23
CA GLY A 70 -4.51 7.52 42.34
C GLY A 70 -3.04 7.41 41.96
N VAL A 71 -2.27 6.76 42.86
CA VAL A 71 -0.80 6.68 42.77
C VAL A 71 -0.34 5.92 41.52
N SER A 72 -1.03 4.83 41.15
CA SER A 72 -0.67 3.98 40.01
C SER A 72 -1.02 4.55 38.63
N GLY A 73 -1.76 5.66 38.57
CA GLY A 73 -2.16 6.30 37.32
C GLY A 73 -1.60 7.70 37.19
N LEU A 74 -2.31 8.69 37.73
CA LEU A 74 -1.99 10.10 37.57
C LEU A 74 -0.66 10.49 38.22
N ALA A 75 -0.40 10.04 39.46
CA ALA A 75 0.83 10.41 40.16
C ALA A 75 2.07 9.84 39.46
N ASP A 76 2.01 8.55 39.10
CA ASP A 76 3.11 7.89 38.38
C ASP A 76 3.32 8.45 36.96
N LEU A 77 2.24 8.84 36.27
CA LEU A 77 2.31 9.56 35.01
C LEU A 77 3.08 10.87 35.16
N ILE A 78 2.71 11.71 36.13
CA ILE A 78 3.38 13.00 36.36
C ILE A 78 4.85 12.77 36.70
N ALA A 79 5.15 11.86 37.62
CA ALA A 79 6.52 11.55 38.02
C ALA A 79 7.37 11.08 36.83
N THR A 80 6.83 10.18 36.01
CA THR A 80 7.56 9.60 34.87
C THR A 80 7.77 10.62 33.74
N ALA A 81 6.78 11.45 33.44
CA ALA A 81 6.84 12.40 32.34
C ALA A 81 7.59 13.70 32.66
N THR A 82 7.73 14.05 33.95
CA THR A 82 8.46 15.25 34.39
C THR A 82 9.88 14.95 34.89
N SER A 83 10.20 13.69 35.21
CA SER A 83 11.53 13.31 35.69
C SER A 83 12.62 13.48 34.62
N PRO A 84 13.67 14.30 34.87
CA PRO A 84 14.79 14.49 33.93
C PRO A 84 15.59 13.20 33.69
N THR A 85 15.57 12.26 34.62
CA THR A 85 16.29 10.98 34.53
C THR A 85 15.41 9.84 34.01
N GLY A 86 14.14 10.11 33.68
CA GLY A 86 13.22 9.11 33.16
C GLY A 86 13.64 8.59 31.78
N ARG A 87 13.95 7.29 31.67
CA ARG A 87 14.42 6.64 30.43
C ARG A 87 13.56 6.95 29.20
N ASN A 88 12.23 6.85 29.32
CA ASN A 88 11.28 7.15 28.25
C ASN A 88 11.32 8.63 27.81
N ARG A 89 11.35 9.56 28.76
CA ARG A 89 11.43 11.01 28.48
C ARG A 89 12.77 11.36 27.83
N SER A 90 13.87 10.91 28.42
CA SER A 90 15.23 11.11 27.90
C SER A 90 15.39 10.53 26.49
N TYR A 91 14.80 9.36 26.22
CA TYR A 91 14.74 8.81 24.87
C TYR A 91 14.01 9.75 23.91
N GLY A 92 12.82 10.25 24.26
CA GLY A 92 12.06 11.20 23.43
C GLY A 92 12.88 12.45 23.05
N VAL A 93 13.64 13.01 24.01
CA VAL A 93 14.53 14.16 23.78
C VAL A 93 15.66 13.81 22.81
N GLN A 94 16.36 12.71 23.06
CA GLN A 94 17.48 12.29 22.22
C GLN A 94 17.03 11.93 20.80
N PHE A 95 15.92 11.21 20.72
CA PHE A 95 15.28 10.81 19.47
C PHE A 95 15.00 12.02 18.59
N ILE A 96 14.33 13.04 19.14
CA ILE A 96 13.91 14.18 18.34
C ILE A 96 15.08 15.04 17.91
N ARG A 97 16.10 15.20 18.76
CA ARG A 97 17.34 15.91 18.41
C ARG A 97 18.06 15.21 17.26
N LYS A 98 18.22 13.89 17.31
CA LYS A 98 18.84 13.10 16.23
C LYS A 98 18.02 13.16 14.93
N LEU A 99 16.69 13.13 15.05
CA LEU A 99 15.79 13.24 13.90
C LEU A 99 15.92 14.61 13.23
N MET A 100 16.00 15.70 14.02
CA MET A 100 16.18 17.06 13.50
C MET A 100 17.58 17.33 12.95
N ALA A 101 18.60 16.65 13.47
CA ALA A 101 19.98 16.72 12.97
C ALA A 101 20.22 15.84 11.72
N HIS A 102 19.20 15.16 11.20
CA HIS A 102 19.31 14.20 10.09
C HIS A 102 20.27 13.01 10.34
N GLU A 103 20.63 12.74 11.61
CA GLU A 103 21.55 11.65 11.98
C GLU A 103 20.87 10.27 11.92
N ASN A 104 19.55 10.24 12.10
CA ASN A 104 18.72 9.03 12.09
C ASN A 104 17.81 8.94 10.85
N ASP A 105 18.16 9.60 9.74
CA ASP A 105 17.39 9.47 8.52
C ASP A 105 17.46 8.02 8.03
N PRO A 106 16.33 7.31 7.94
CA PRO A 106 16.35 5.89 7.61
C PRO A 106 16.98 5.68 6.23
N GLY A 107 17.87 4.70 6.11
CA GLY A 107 18.41 4.27 4.82
C GLY A 107 17.31 3.67 3.93
N LEU A 108 17.62 3.34 2.67
CA LEU A 108 16.64 2.77 1.73
C LEU A 108 15.92 1.53 2.30
N MET A 109 16.66 0.65 3.00
CA MET A 109 16.10 -0.56 3.62
C MET A 109 15.27 -0.26 4.86
N ASP A 110 15.72 0.68 5.69
CA ASP A 110 14.98 1.11 6.89
C ASP A 110 13.67 1.80 6.53
N ARG A 111 13.63 2.57 5.42
CA ARG A 111 12.41 3.18 4.89
C ARG A 111 11.41 2.13 4.40
N VAL A 112 11.91 1.09 3.74
CA VAL A 112 11.11 -0.06 3.31
C VAL A 112 10.58 -0.84 4.51
N GLU A 113 11.40 -1.07 5.53
CA GLU A 113 11.01 -1.75 6.77
C GLU A 113 9.96 -0.95 7.55
N LEU A 114 10.17 0.37 7.71
CA LEU A 114 9.20 1.31 8.30
C LEU A 114 7.84 1.27 7.62
N PHE A 115 7.84 1.16 6.29
CA PHE A 115 6.61 1.09 5.51
C PHE A 115 5.85 -0.23 5.72
N PHE A 116 6.54 -1.36 5.79
CA PHE A 116 5.88 -2.67 5.88
C PHE A 116 5.62 -3.14 7.31
N ARG A 117 6.48 -2.77 8.26
CA ARG A 117 6.46 -3.23 9.66
C ARG A 117 6.92 -2.12 10.60
N PRO A 118 6.16 -1.01 10.70
CA PRO A 118 6.54 0.14 11.53
C PRO A 118 6.81 -0.24 12.99
N THR A 119 6.00 -1.14 13.58
CA THR A 119 6.20 -1.61 14.95
C THR A 119 7.52 -2.36 15.13
N GLN A 120 7.88 -3.29 14.23
CA GLN A 120 9.16 -4.02 14.32
C GLN A 120 10.37 -3.12 14.09
N PHE A 121 10.21 -2.09 13.26
CA PHE A 121 11.27 -1.10 13.08
C PHE A 121 11.52 -0.32 14.38
N ILE A 122 10.44 0.18 15.02
CA ILE A 122 10.53 0.87 16.31
C ILE A 122 11.18 -0.04 17.35
N GLU A 123 10.75 -1.30 17.45
CA GLU A 123 11.36 -2.30 18.34
C GLU A 123 12.87 -2.43 18.10
N LYS A 124 13.28 -2.68 16.86
CA LYS A 124 14.70 -2.84 16.48
C LYS A 124 15.53 -1.60 16.79
N GLU A 125 14.99 -0.40 16.59
CA GLU A 125 15.68 0.85 16.89
C GLU A 125 15.80 1.08 18.40
N VAL A 126 14.72 0.83 19.14
CA VAL A 126 14.70 0.90 20.60
C VAL A 126 15.71 -0.07 21.21
N MET A 127 15.79 -1.31 20.70
CA MET A 127 16.73 -2.33 21.17
C MET A 127 18.21 -1.99 20.92
N LYS A 128 18.52 -0.98 20.09
CA LYS A 128 19.89 -0.45 19.96
C LYS A 128 20.28 0.48 21.11
N ASN A 129 19.31 0.97 21.88
CA ASN A 129 19.59 1.79 23.07
C ASN A 129 20.01 0.88 24.22
N GLN A 130 20.87 1.39 25.09
CA GLN A 130 21.31 0.67 26.29
C GLN A 130 20.15 0.42 27.27
N ASP A 131 19.20 1.35 27.31
CA ASP A 131 18.01 1.27 28.15
C ASP A 131 16.80 0.70 27.39
N LEU A 132 16.03 -0.15 28.07
CA LEU A 132 14.74 -0.63 27.59
C LEU A 132 13.71 0.51 27.61
N ILE A 133 13.26 0.94 26.42
CA ILE A 133 12.25 2.00 26.26
C ILE A 133 10.86 1.37 26.16
N GLU A 134 10.31 0.99 27.32
CA GLU A 134 9.00 0.33 27.46
C GLU A 134 7.88 1.06 26.71
N GLY A 135 7.89 2.40 26.71
CA GLY A 135 6.84 3.19 26.07
C GLY A 135 6.81 3.04 24.56
N ALA A 136 7.98 2.95 23.92
CA ALA A 136 8.05 2.82 22.47
C ALA A 136 7.61 1.42 22.01
N LEU A 137 7.82 0.39 22.84
CA LEU A 137 7.37 -0.97 22.59
C LEU A 137 5.86 -1.13 22.85
N ALA A 138 5.34 -0.49 23.89
CA ALA A 138 3.94 -0.60 24.29
C ALA A 138 2.98 0.15 23.35
N ILE A 139 3.44 1.21 22.68
CA ILE A 139 2.55 2.12 21.93
C ILE A 139 1.82 1.45 20.75
N GLY A 140 2.45 0.48 20.07
CA GLY A 140 1.83 -0.30 18.99
C GLY A 140 0.64 -1.14 19.50
N PRO A 141 0.87 -2.08 20.44
CA PRO A 141 -0.19 -2.88 21.06
C PRO A 141 -1.32 -2.03 21.68
N ILE A 142 -1.01 -0.90 22.31
CA ILE A 142 -2.03 0.01 22.87
C ILE A 142 -2.96 0.53 21.77
N LEU A 143 -2.41 0.94 20.62
CA LEU A 143 -3.20 1.45 19.50
C LEU A 143 -4.05 0.34 18.85
N GLU A 144 -3.56 -0.89 18.80
CA GLU A 144 -4.31 -2.06 18.34
C GLU A 144 -5.52 -2.34 19.24
N ILE A 145 -5.31 -2.40 20.56
CA ILE A 145 -6.39 -2.57 21.55
C ILE A 145 -7.41 -1.44 21.47
N ALA A 146 -6.94 -0.20 21.29
CA ALA A 146 -7.83 0.96 21.15
C ALA A 146 -8.65 0.90 19.85
N ALA A 147 -8.06 0.45 18.75
CA ALA A 147 -8.75 0.27 17.47
C ALA A 147 -9.84 -0.79 17.56
N ASP A 148 -9.58 -1.92 18.21
CA ASP A 148 -10.57 -2.98 18.45
C ASP A 148 -11.80 -2.49 19.24
N ARG A 149 -11.62 -1.47 20.07
CA ARG A 149 -12.68 -0.83 20.85
C ARG A 149 -13.24 0.45 20.22
N ASN A 150 -12.81 0.82 19.01
CA ASN A 150 -13.16 2.07 18.33
C ASN A 150 -12.86 3.35 19.17
N ILE A 151 -11.78 3.33 19.95
CA ILE A 151 -11.37 4.44 20.81
C ILE A 151 -10.28 5.25 20.11
N ARG A 152 -10.54 6.55 19.93
CA ARG A 152 -9.57 7.47 19.33
C ARG A 152 -8.48 7.87 20.32
N MET A 153 -7.23 7.61 19.94
CA MET A 153 -6.02 7.89 20.71
C MET A 153 -5.09 8.87 19.93
N PRO A 154 -5.48 10.15 19.77
CA PRO A 154 -4.76 11.06 18.88
C PRO A 154 -3.32 11.37 19.33
N LEU A 155 -3.05 11.52 20.63
CA LEU A 155 -1.69 11.73 21.13
C LEU A 155 -0.83 10.49 20.88
N PHE A 156 -1.29 9.31 21.29
CA PHE A 156 -0.52 8.07 21.11
C PHE A 156 -0.31 7.79 19.62
N LYS A 157 -1.29 8.09 18.77
CA LYS A 157 -1.15 7.98 17.31
C LYS A 157 -0.09 8.93 16.75
N VAL A 158 -0.10 10.20 17.17
CA VAL A 158 0.93 11.17 16.74
C VAL A 158 2.32 10.75 17.20
N VAL A 159 2.47 10.27 18.44
CA VAL A 159 3.75 9.79 18.95
C VAL A 159 4.21 8.56 18.17
N TYR A 160 3.33 7.59 17.92
CA TYR A 160 3.62 6.43 17.07
C TYR A 160 4.08 6.88 15.68
N ASP A 161 3.36 7.82 15.07
CA ASP A 161 3.66 8.31 13.72
C ASP A 161 5.01 9.04 13.64
N ILE A 162 5.38 9.79 14.68
CA ILE A 162 6.70 10.42 14.79
C ILE A 162 7.79 9.34 14.97
N LEU A 163 7.56 8.35 15.83
CA LEU A 163 8.46 7.20 16.01
C LEU A 163 8.55 6.34 14.74
N SER A 164 7.53 6.28 13.89
CA SER A 164 7.60 5.60 12.59
C SER A 164 8.02 6.50 11.43
N ARG A 165 8.36 7.77 11.68
CA ARG A 165 8.76 8.76 10.65
C ARG A 165 7.69 8.98 9.57
N THR A 166 6.44 8.67 9.88
CA THR A 166 5.30 8.91 8.99
C THR A 166 4.77 10.33 9.13
N ARG A 167 5.01 10.98 10.28
CA ARG A 167 4.72 12.41 10.50
C ARG A 167 5.95 13.18 10.98
N LYS A 168 5.98 14.47 10.63
CA LYS A 168 6.99 15.41 11.12
C LYS A 168 6.79 15.71 12.61
N PRO A 169 7.85 16.08 13.35
CA PRO A 169 7.78 16.41 14.77
C PRO A 169 6.76 17.49 15.14
N ASP A 170 6.57 18.47 14.26
CA ASP A 170 5.60 19.57 14.45
C ASP A 170 4.15 19.09 14.61
N ALA A 171 3.86 17.84 14.22
CA ALA A 171 2.55 17.21 14.42
C ALA A 171 2.12 17.17 15.89
N LEU A 172 3.08 17.14 16.82
CA LEU A 172 2.79 17.19 18.25
C LEU A 172 2.30 18.59 18.69
N VAL A 173 2.79 19.65 18.04
CA VAL A 173 2.37 21.04 18.29
C VAL A 173 1.01 21.30 17.65
N THR A 174 0.82 20.87 16.39
CA THR A 174 -0.43 21.08 15.66
C THR A 174 -1.62 20.31 16.24
N LEU A 175 -1.36 19.23 17.01
CA LEU A 175 -2.39 18.54 17.78
C LEU A 175 -3.15 19.47 18.75
N PHE A 176 -2.50 20.54 19.22
CA PHE A 176 -2.98 21.39 20.30
C PHE A 176 -3.28 22.84 19.90
N GLY A 177 -2.74 23.34 18.80
CA GLY A 177 -2.82 24.75 18.39
C GLY A 177 -3.98 25.13 17.45
N GLY A 178 -5.25 24.84 17.76
CA GLY A 178 -6.40 25.21 16.88
C GLY A 178 -6.33 26.67 16.37
N SER A 179 -6.71 27.07 15.14
CA SER A 179 -7.74 26.66 14.16
C SER A 179 -7.45 27.41 12.79
N PRO A 180 -8.12 27.17 11.63
CA PRO A 180 -9.59 27.24 11.46
C PRO A 180 -10.23 26.05 10.71
N ARG A 181 -11.53 25.86 11.00
CA ARG A 181 -12.48 25.16 10.15
C ARG A 181 -12.64 25.86 8.80
N THR A 182 -11.69 25.72 7.89
CA THR A 182 -11.85 26.02 6.47
C THR A 182 -10.68 25.39 5.72
N ASN A 183 -11.01 24.67 4.66
CA ASN A 183 -10.22 23.72 3.89
C ASN A 183 -10.41 22.32 4.45
N LEU A 184 -10.96 21.44 3.60
CA LEU A 184 -10.82 19.99 3.75
C LEU A 184 -9.45 19.73 4.36
N GLU A 185 -9.45 19.04 5.49
CA GLU A 185 -8.23 18.60 6.17
C GLU A 185 -7.24 18.21 5.10
N THR A 186 -6.19 19.00 4.88
CA THR A 186 -5.08 18.60 4.02
C THR A 186 -4.57 17.34 4.67
N ALA A 187 -5.03 16.17 4.22
CA ALA A 187 -4.53 14.93 4.73
C ALA A 187 -3.04 14.98 4.48
N ALA A 188 -2.29 14.52 5.46
CA ALA A 188 -0.84 14.50 5.41
C ALA A 188 -0.42 14.01 4.02
N ALA A 189 0.17 14.89 3.22
CA ALA A 189 0.75 14.51 1.94
C ALA A 189 1.67 13.34 2.25
N ALA A 190 1.27 12.15 1.82
CA ALA A 190 2.04 10.95 2.06
C ALA A 190 3.42 11.24 1.50
N ALA A 191 4.45 11.27 2.35
CA ALA A 191 5.79 11.54 1.91
C ALA A 191 6.14 10.48 0.86
N ARG A 192 6.07 10.85 -0.43
CA ARG A 192 6.44 9.97 -1.53
C ARG A 192 7.85 9.51 -1.25
N MET A 193 8.01 8.24 -0.87
CA MET A 193 9.31 7.71 -0.49
C MET A 193 10.20 7.65 -1.74
N PRO A 194 11.19 8.55 -1.89
CA PRO A 194 11.99 8.60 -3.09
C PRO A 194 12.80 7.30 -3.15
N GLY A 195 12.58 6.49 -4.19
CA GLY A 195 13.28 5.22 -4.39
C GLY A 195 12.39 3.97 -4.41
N ILE A 196 11.23 3.94 -3.74
CA ILE A 196 10.37 2.74 -3.73
C ILE A 196 9.56 2.61 -5.03
N SER A 197 9.36 3.70 -5.77
CA SER A 197 8.87 3.63 -7.16
C SER A 197 9.77 2.80 -8.08
N ARG A 198 11.06 2.67 -7.73
CA ARG A 198 12.06 1.80 -8.37
C ARG A 198 12.22 0.44 -7.66
N ALA A 199 11.55 0.21 -6.53
CA ALA A 199 11.60 -1.07 -5.85
C ALA A 199 11.02 -2.15 -6.75
N ALA A 200 11.87 -3.12 -7.06
CA ALA A 200 11.59 -4.22 -7.95
C ALA A 200 12.46 -5.41 -7.58
N GLY A 201 12.14 -6.57 -8.16
CA GLY A 201 12.90 -7.79 -7.96
C GLY A 201 12.42 -8.64 -6.78
N GLN A 202 13.17 -9.69 -6.47
CA GLN A 202 12.73 -10.76 -5.56
C GLN A 202 12.52 -10.28 -4.11
N ASN A 203 13.27 -9.29 -3.65
CA ASN A 203 13.14 -8.78 -2.28
C ASN A 203 11.80 -8.05 -2.08
N PHE A 204 11.38 -7.26 -3.07
CA PHE A 204 10.06 -6.61 -3.03
C PHE A 204 8.93 -7.65 -3.05
N LYS A 205 9.07 -8.70 -3.86
CA LYS A 205 8.09 -9.80 -3.91
C LYS A 205 7.97 -10.54 -2.58
N ARG A 206 9.09 -10.90 -1.94
CA ARG A 206 9.09 -11.57 -0.63
C ARG A 206 8.40 -10.74 0.46
N LEU A 207 8.52 -9.42 0.41
CA LEU A 207 7.84 -8.52 1.36
C LEU A 207 6.32 -8.53 1.13
N ILE A 208 5.88 -8.50 -0.14
CA ILE A 208 4.46 -8.61 -0.51
C ILE A 208 3.90 -9.97 -0.09
N GLU A 209 4.62 -11.07 -0.39
CA GLU A 209 4.24 -12.42 0.02
C GLU A 209 3.99 -12.52 1.52
N ARG A 210 4.91 -11.99 2.34
CA ARG A 210 4.78 -11.99 3.81
C ARG A 210 3.57 -11.22 4.31
N ARG A 211 3.26 -10.07 3.71
CA ARG A 211 2.13 -9.24 4.13
C ARG A 211 0.80 -9.88 3.76
N ILE A 212 0.69 -10.39 2.53
CA ILE A 212 -0.50 -11.14 2.08
C ILE A 212 -0.71 -12.34 2.99
N PHE A 213 0.34 -13.11 3.28
CA PHE A 213 0.26 -14.26 4.17
C PHE A 213 -0.20 -13.88 5.58
N HIS A 214 0.38 -12.85 6.18
CA HIS A 214 0.00 -12.40 7.53
C HIS A 214 -1.48 -11.99 7.59
N GLN A 215 -1.96 -11.29 6.57
CA GLN A 215 -3.36 -10.86 6.50
C GLN A 215 -4.33 -12.01 6.25
N VAL A 216 -3.98 -12.95 5.36
CA VAL A 216 -4.77 -14.16 5.13
C VAL A 216 -4.86 -14.98 6.41
N SER A 217 -3.76 -15.08 7.16
CA SER A 217 -3.69 -15.81 8.44
C SER A 217 -4.47 -15.12 9.56
N GLY A 218 -4.46 -13.77 9.59
CA GLY A 218 -5.21 -12.98 10.57
C GLY A 218 -6.73 -12.94 10.31
N THR A 219 -7.16 -13.27 9.09
CA THR A 219 -8.59 -13.27 8.76
C THR A 219 -9.26 -14.55 9.23
N ARG A 220 -10.11 -14.44 10.26
CA ARG A 220 -10.81 -15.58 10.87
C ARG A 220 -11.54 -16.45 9.83
N GLY A 221 -11.26 -17.76 9.84
CA GLY A 221 -11.88 -18.74 8.95
C GLY A 221 -11.49 -18.60 7.47
N MET A 222 -10.47 -17.82 7.11
CA MET A 222 -10.02 -17.71 5.73
C MET A 222 -9.38 -19.02 5.22
N PHE A 223 -8.56 -19.68 6.04
CA PHE A 223 -7.98 -20.99 5.68
C PHE A 223 -9.04 -22.06 5.41
N ASP A 224 -10.07 -22.15 6.25
CA ASP A 224 -11.18 -23.09 6.03
C ASP A 224 -11.92 -22.80 4.72
N ARG A 225 -12.13 -21.52 4.40
CA ARG A 225 -12.75 -21.10 3.13
C ARG A 225 -11.89 -21.48 1.93
N ILE A 226 -10.58 -21.29 2.01
CA ILE A 226 -9.62 -21.67 0.96
C ILE A 226 -9.65 -23.20 0.77
N GLN A 227 -9.60 -23.97 1.86
CA GLN A 227 -9.61 -25.43 1.80
C GLN A 227 -10.92 -25.99 1.20
N LYS A 228 -12.07 -25.38 1.53
CA LYS A 228 -13.37 -25.74 0.92
C LYS A 228 -13.44 -25.49 -0.59
N GLN A 229 -12.57 -24.63 -1.16
CA GLN A 229 -12.54 -24.40 -2.61
C GLN A 229 -11.68 -25.41 -3.38
N CYS A 230 -10.88 -26.25 -2.71
CA CYS A 230 -9.91 -27.14 -3.36
C CYS A 230 -10.54 -27.98 -4.49
N ASP A 231 -11.67 -28.65 -4.23
CA ASP A 231 -12.30 -29.55 -5.21
C ASP A 231 -12.80 -28.80 -6.46
N ASN A 232 -13.44 -27.65 -6.25
CA ASN A 232 -13.95 -26.82 -7.33
C ASN A 232 -12.80 -26.24 -8.18
N ILE A 233 -11.70 -25.85 -7.54
CA ILE A 233 -10.53 -25.31 -8.22
C ILE A 233 -9.83 -26.40 -9.02
N LEU A 234 -9.58 -27.57 -8.43
CA LEU A 234 -8.95 -28.71 -9.12
C LEU A 234 -9.77 -29.15 -10.34
N SER A 235 -11.10 -29.23 -10.23
CA SER A 235 -11.98 -29.54 -11.36
C SER A 235 -11.90 -28.50 -12.48
N ASN A 236 -11.83 -27.21 -12.13
CA ASN A 236 -11.71 -26.15 -13.12
C ASN A 236 -10.33 -26.14 -13.80
N LEU A 237 -9.26 -26.37 -13.04
CA LEU A 237 -7.89 -26.46 -13.55
C LEU A 237 -7.74 -27.64 -14.53
N ASP A 238 -8.33 -28.80 -14.23
CA ASP A 238 -8.31 -29.94 -15.16
C ASP A 238 -8.98 -29.60 -16.51
N ARG A 239 -10.17 -29.00 -16.47
CA ARG A 239 -10.88 -28.55 -17.68
C ARG A 239 -10.04 -27.54 -18.48
N ARG A 240 -9.33 -26.65 -17.79
CA ARG A 240 -8.46 -25.65 -18.42
C ARG A 240 -7.21 -26.28 -19.02
N LEU A 241 -6.60 -27.25 -18.34
CA LEU A 241 -5.46 -28.01 -18.84
C LEU A 241 -5.82 -28.78 -20.12
N GLN A 242 -7.00 -29.40 -20.18
CA GLN A 242 -7.49 -30.06 -21.39
C GLN A 242 -7.65 -29.08 -22.57
N LYS A 243 -8.15 -27.85 -22.32
CA LYS A 243 -8.24 -26.80 -23.34
C LYS A 243 -6.85 -26.32 -23.79
N ALA A 244 -5.90 -26.16 -22.85
CA ALA A 244 -4.53 -25.76 -23.15
C ALA A 244 -3.81 -26.79 -24.03
N ARG A 245 -4.01 -28.10 -23.78
CA ARG A 245 -3.52 -29.19 -24.63
C ARG A 245 -4.03 -29.09 -26.06
N LYS A 246 -5.34 -28.83 -26.24
CA LYS A 246 -5.96 -28.66 -27.56
C LYS A 246 -5.41 -27.44 -28.32
N LYS A 247 -5.15 -26.34 -27.61
CA LYS A 247 -4.64 -25.09 -28.19
C LYS A 247 -3.11 -25.03 -28.31
N LYS A 248 -2.39 -26.07 -27.85
CA LYS A 248 -0.91 -26.12 -27.76
C LYS A 248 -0.32 -24.88 -27.09
N ASN A 249 -0.97 -24.37 -26.05
CA ASN A 249 -0.49 -23.20 -25.32
C ASN A 249 0.65 -23.59 -24.37
N VAL A 250 1.89 -23.38 -24.80
CA VAL A 250 3.11 -23.83 -24.11
C VAL A 250 3.16 -23.37 -22.66
N ARG A 251 2.80 -22.11 -22.38
CA ARG A 251 2.85 -21.55 -21.02
C ARG A 251 1.86 -22.21 -20.07
N GLU A 252 0.60 -22.33 -20.48
CA GLU A 252 -0.43 -22.96 -19.64
C GLU A 252 -0.13 -24.45 -19.39
N LEU A 253 0.54 -25.12 -20.32
CA LEU A 253 0.98 -26.51 -20.15
C LEU A 253 2.08 -26.67 -19.09
N GLU A 254 2.90 -25.64 -18.85
CA GLU A 254 3.92 -25.64 -17.79
C GLU A 254 3.37 -25.19 -16.43
N GLU A 255 2.52 -24.16 -16.41
CA GLU A 255 2.06 -23.52 -15.17
C GLU A 255 0.88 -24.25 -14.49
N LEU A 256 -0.11 -24.74 -15.27
CA LEU A 256 -1.31 -25.36 -14.71
C LEU A 256 -1.02 -26.66 -13.93
N PRO A 257 -0.13 -27.58 -14.36
CA PRO A 257 0.20 -28.76 -13.57
C PRO A 257 0.81 -28.42 -12.21
N ARG A 258 1.67 -27.38 -12.15
CA ARG A 258 2.25 -26.90 -10.89
C ARG A 258 1.19 -26.33 -9.95
N GLU A 259 0.25 -25.55 -10.49
CA GLU A 259 -0.88 -25.04 -9.70
C GLU A 259 -1.73 -26.20 -9.15
N MET A 260 -2.04 -27.20 -9.96
CA MET A 260 -2.79 -28.39 -9.55
C MET A 260 -2.08 -29.18 -8.44
N GLU A 261 -0.76 -29.33 -8.52
CA GLU A 261 0.04 -29.98 -7.49
C GLU A 261 -0.08 -29.27 -6.14
N LEU A 262 0.04 -27.94 -6.12
CA LEU A 262 -0.08 -27.13 -4.90
C LEU A 262 -1.47 -27.24 -4.26
N TRP A 263 -2.54 -27.19 -5.07
CA TRP A 263 -3.91 -27.40 -4.57
C TRP A 263 -4.17 -28.82 -4.08
N THR A 264 -3.56 -29.82 -4.73
CA THR A 264 -3.66 -31.22 -4.30
C THR A 264 -2.98 -31.41 -2.95
N ARG A 265 -1.79 -30.83 -2.77
CA ARG A 265 -1.05 -30.83 -1.50
C ARG A 265 -1.84 -30.13 -0.39
N LEU A 266 -2.47 -28.99 -0.69
CA LEU A 266 -3.34 -28.30 0.27
C LEU A 266 -4.56 -29.16 0.66
N LYS A 267 -5.14 -29.91 -0.28
CA LYS A 267 -6.28 -30.80 0.00
C LYS A 267 -5.91 -31.95 0.94
N SER A 268 -4.73 -32.55 0.76
CA SER A 268 -4.24 -33.67 1.58
C SER A 268 -3.44 -33.24 2.82
N CYS A 269 -3.44 -31.94 3.14
CA CYS A 269 -2.63 -31.36 4.19
C CYS A 269 -3.20 -31.63 5.58
N GLU A 270 -2.35 -32.03 6.53
CA GLU A 270 -2.73 -32.07 7.95
C GLU A 270 -2.92 -30.65 8.53
N PRO A 271 -3.77 -30.46 9.56
CA PRO A 271 -4.05 -29.13 10.12
C PRO A 271 -2.79 -28.35 10.55
N GLY A 272 -1.77 -29.05 11.06
CA GLY A 272 -0.49 -28.44 11.46
C GLY A 272 0.35 -27.90 10.31
N ALA A 273 0.15 -28.40 9.09
CA ALA A 273 0.91 -28.00 7.90
C ALA A 273 0.15 -27.01 6.98
N LEU A 274 -1.08 -26.63 7.36
CA LEU A 274 -1.97 -25.81 6.52
C LEU A 274 -1.37 -24.45 6.20
N HIS A 275 -0.71 -23.84 7.19
CA HIS A 275 0.01 -22.58 7.04
C HIS A 275 1.03 -22.63 5.91
N ASN A 276 1.90 -23.65 5.89
CA ASN A 276 2.96 -23.78 4.89
C ASN A 276 2.37 -24.01 3.49
N CYS A 277 1.31 -24.80 3.37
CA CYS A 277 0.66 -25.07 2.09
C CYS A 277 -0.01 -23.82 1.50
N VAL A 278 -0.65 -23.00 2.34
CA VAL A 278 -1.23 -21.72 1.91
C VAL A 278 -0.13 -20.71 1.56
N GLU A 279 0.97 -20.67 2.31
CA GLU A 279 2.12 -19.82 1.99
C GLU A 279 2.70 -20.15 0.60
N ASP A 280 2.88 -21.43 0.29
CA ASP A 280 3.37 -21.89 -1.02
C ASP A 280 2.44 -21.47 -2.17
N LEU A 281 1.11 -21.55 -1.97
CA LEU A 281 0.13 -21.06 -2.93
C LEU A 281 0.18 -19.53 -3.10
N ILE A 282 0.31 -18.77 -2.01
CA ILE A 282 0.48 -17.32 -2.07
C ILE A 282 1.74 -16.96 -2.85
N ARG A 283 2.85 -17.64 -2.56
CA ARG A 283 4.12 -17.46 -3.29
C ARG A 283 3.95 -17.74 -4.78
N PHE A 284 3.22 -18.79 -5.14
CA PHE A 284 2.90 -19.09 -6.54
C PHE A 284 2.13 -17.94 -7.22
N TYR A 285 1.01 -17.49 -6.63
CA TYR A 285 0.20 -16.42 -7.23
C TYR A 285 0.91 -15.07 -7.25
N VAL A 286 1.62 -14.70 -6.18
CA VAL A 286 2.36 -13.44 -6.13
C VAL A 286 3.45 -13.43 -7.21
N ASN A 287 4.17 -14.53 -7.44
CA ASN A 287 5.17 -14.59 -8.51
C ASN A 287 4.55 -14.48 -9.91
N GLU A 288 3.36 -15.03 -10.11
CA GLU A 288 2.64 -14.92 -11.37
C GLU A 288 2.10 -13.50 -11.61
N ILE A 289 1.47 -12.89 -10.61
CA ILE A 289 0.87 -11.55 -10.69
C ILE A 289 1.98 -10.50 -10.82
N SER A 290 2.99 -10.55 -9.95
CA SER A 290 3.96 -9.48 -9.78
C SER A 290 4.72 -9.15 -11.06
N ASP A 291 4.91 -7.85 -11.24
CA ASP A 291 5.77 -7.29 -12.27
C ASP A 291 7.26 -7.49 -11.90
N ASN A 292 8.14 -7.25 -12.87
CA ASN A 292 9.59 -7.25 -12.68
C ASN A 292 10.15 -5.90 -13.13
N TYR A 293 9.55 -4.81 -12.63
CA TYR A 293 9.86 -3.45 -13.08
C TYR A 293 11.35 -3.17 -13.12
N ASN A 294 11.88 -2.78 -14.28
CA ASN A 294 13.29 -2.39 -14.39
C ASN A 294 13.41 -0.96 -14.95
N PRO A 295 13.74 0.04 -14.11
CA PRO A 295 13.85 1.41 -14.56
C PRO A 295 14.98 1.61 -15.60
N ALA A 296 16.04 0.79 -15.56
CA ALA A 296 17.14 0.83 -16.52
C ALA A 296 16.74 0.29 -17.92
N ILE A 297 15.66 -0.49 -18.01
CA ILE A 297 15.13 -0.99 -19.28
C ILE A 297 14.03 -0.06 -19.81
N ARG A 298 13.11 0.39 -18.96
CA ARG A 298 11.93 1.16 -19.38
C ARG A 298 12.27 2.50 -20.04
N GLY A 299 13.14 3.30 -19.42
CA GLY A 299 13.49 4.63 -19.91
C GLY A 299 14.10 4.59 -21.31
N PRO A 300 15.18 3.81 -21.53
CA PRO A 300 15.76 3.62 -22.85
C PRO A 300 14.79 3.01 -23.85
N LEU A 301 13.98 2.01 -23.47
CA LEU A 301 13.04 1.36 -24.38
C LEU A 301 11.96 2.31 -24.90
N ILE A 302 11.37 3.14 -24.03
CA ILE A 302 10.39 4.15 -24.46
C ILE A 302 11.03 5.14 -25.44
N ARG A 303 12.27 5.57 -25.17
CA ARG A 303 13.01 6.50 -26.05
C ARG A 303 13.44 5.88 -27.38
N THR A 304 13.82 4.61 -27.41
CA THR A 304 14.21 3.92 -28.66
C THR A 304 13.01 3.49 -29.49
N LEU A 305 11.87 3.20 -28.87
CA LEU A 305 10.64 2.85 -29.58
C LEU A 305 9.93 4.09 -30.17
N ALA A 306 10.07 5.28 -29.58
CA ALA A 306 9.40 6.48 -30.10
C ALA A 306 9.78 6.84 -31.56
N PRO A 307 11.06 6.83 -31.98
CA PRO A 307 11.46 7.02 -33.39
C PRO A 307 10.92 5.92 -34.30
N MET A 308 10.93 4.67 -33.85
CA MET A 308 10.39 3.54 -34.62
C MET A 308 8.88 3.67 -34.83
N ARG A 309 8.16 4.16 -33.82
CA ARG A 309 6.73 4.49 -33.90
C ARG A 309 6.46 5.65 -34.85
N TRP A 310 7.29 6.68 -34.83
CA TRP A 310 7.16 7.81 -35.76
C TRP A 310 7.30 7.37 -37.22
N MET A 311 8.33 6.57 -37.53
CA MET A 311 8.57 6.05 -38.88
C MET A 311 7.43 5.13 -39.36
N THR A 312 6.91 4.30 -38.47
CA THR A 312 5.86 3.32 -38.83
C THR A 312 4.45 3.91 -38.88
N GLY A 313 4.19 5.02 -38.18
CA GLY A 313 2.91 5.76 -38.21
C GLY A 313 2.84 6.87 -39.26
N GLY A 314 3.61 6.78 -40.34
CA GLY A 314 3.52 7.71 -41.48
C GLY A 314 4.19 9.07 -41.29
N MET A 315 5.07 9.23 -40.28
CA MET A 315 5.87 10.45 -40.06
C MET A 315 5.06 11.74 -39.84
N HIS A 316 3.80 11.64 -39.41
CA HIS A 316 2.98 12.80 -39.05
C HIS A 316 3.06 13.14 -37.56
N SER A 317 2.74 14.38 -37.19
CA SER A 317 2.59 14.79 -35.78
C SER A 317 1.48 13.95 -35.12
N GLY A 318 1.73 13.43 -33.91
CA GLY A 318 0.84 12.49 -33.22
C GLY A 318 1.07 11.01 -33.50
N ALA A 319 1.88 10.66 -34.52
CA ALA A 319 2.18 9.26 -34.86
C ALA A 319 3.16 8.59 -33.87
N ALA A 320 4.09 9.38 -33.33
CA ALA A 320 5.11 8.90 -32.38
C ALA A 320 4.57 8.82 -30.95
N ILE A 321 3.87 9.89 -30.53
CA ILE A 321 3.45 10.19 -29.16
C ILE A 321 2.04 10.78 -29.26
N PRO A 322 1.09 10.40 -28.38
CA PRO A 322 -0.23 11.00 -28.37
C PRO A 322 -0.17 12.50 -28.06
N TYR A 323 -1.12 13.26 -28.59
CA TYR A 323 -1.34 14.64 -28.19
C TYR A 323 -1.89 14.66 -26.77
N VAL A 324 -1.15 15.25 -25.84
CA VAL A 324 -1.57 15.34 -24.45
C VAL A 324 -2.19 16.71 -24.19
N GLY A 325 -3.47 16.73 -23.84
CA GLY A 325 -4.25 17.90 -23.45
C GLY A 325 -4.57 17.91 -21.95
N GLY A 326 -5.42 18.85 -21.53
CA GLY A 326 -5.94 18.90 -20.16
C GLY A 326 -5.06 19.66 -19.17
N GLN A 327 -5.25 19.37 -17.88
CA GLN A 327 -4.64 20.10 -16.76
C GLN A 327 -3.29 19.49 -16.34
N VAL A 328 -2.39 19.29 -17.31
CA VAL A 328 -1.12 18.57 -17.12
C VAL A 328 -0.24 19.19 -16.04
N ASP A 329 -0.13 20.53 -15.99
CA ASP A 329 0.73 21.23 -15.03
C ASP A 329 0.16 21.15 -13.60
N GLU A 330 -1.16 21.24 -13.46
CA GLU A 330 -1.83 21.04 -12.17
C GLU A 330 -1.64 19.62 -11.68
N LEU A 331 -1.86 18.63 -12.54
CA LEU A 331 -1.62 17.23 -12.20
C LEU A 331 -0.16 16.97 -11.85
N ARG A 332 0.81 17.64 -12.50
CA ARG A 332 2.22 17.52 -12.15
C ARG A 332 2.49 18.00 -10.72
N ASN A 333 1.90 19.13 -10.32
CA ASN A 333 2.03 19.69 -8.98
C ASN A 333 1.30 18.85 -7.92
N LEU A 334 0.16 18.25 -8.27
CA LEU A 334 -0.56 17.32 -7.39
C LEU A 334 0.17 15.99 -7.27
N ALA A 335 0.78 15.53 -8.36
CA ALA A 335 1.57 14.30 -8.38
C ALA A 335 2.72 14.39 -7.39
N GLU A 336 3.34 15.53 -7.13
CA GLU A 336 4.41 15.62 -6.13
C GLU A 336 3.94 15.28 -4.70
N ARG A 337 2.65 15.45 -4.41
CA ARG A 337 2.07 15.34 -3.06
C ARG A 337 1.19 14.11 -2.84
N TYR A 338 0.57 13.59 -3.91
CA TYR A 338 -0.45 12.56 -3.83
C TYR A 338 -0.07 11.28 -4.56
N ASN A 339 -0.55 10.15 -4.04
CA ASN A 339 -0.50 8.87 -4.73
C ASN A 339 -1.56 8.88 -5.84
N ILE A 340 -1.24 8.32 -7.01
CA ILE A 340 -2.11 8.45 -8.19
C ILE A 340 -2.65 7.10 -8.63
N LEU A 341 -3.96 7.04 -8.80
CA LEU A 341 -4.64 5.99 -9.54
C LEU A 341 -5.20 6.59 -10.83
N TYR A 342 -4.62 6.23 -11.98
CA TYR A 342 -5.16 6.63 -13.27
C TYR A 342 -6.34 5.73 -13.66
N ALA A 343 -7.43 6.36 -14.08
CA ALA A 343 -8.69 5.74 -14.45
C ALA A 343 -9.07 6.07 -15.91
N PRO A 344 -8.33 5.55 -16.91
CA PRO A 344 -8.66 5.77 -18.31
C PRO A 344 -9.94 5.05 -18.75
N VAL A 345 -10.61 5.64 -19.74
CA VAL A 345 -11.56 4.91 -20.61
C VAL A 345 -10.83 3.79 -21.36
N HIS A 346 -11.54 2.70 -21.69
CA HIS A 346 -10.93 1.56 -22.37
C HIS A 346 -11.55 1.34 -23.76
N ARG A 347 -10.83 1.66 -24.83
CA ARG A 347 -11.27 1.53 -26.22
C ARG A 347 -10.43 0.55 -27.03
N SER A 348 -9.10 0.62 -26.93
CA SER A 348 -8.17 -0.21 -27.72
C SER A 348 -7.27 -1.10 -26.85
N HIS A 349 -6.70 -2.15 -27.45
CA HIS A 349 -5.62 -2.90 -26.82
C HIS A 349 -4.34 -2.07 -26.58
N LEU A 350 -4.21 -0.92 -27.27
CA LEU A 350 -3.06 -0.02 -27.15
C LEU A 350 -3.19 1.02 -26.05
N ASP A 351 -4.35 1.18 -25.41
CA ASP A 351 -4.60 2.27 -24.46
C ASP A 351 -3.50 2.38 -23.39
N SER A 352 -3.09 1.24 -22.81
CA SER A 352 -2.05 1.22 -21.77
C SER A 352 -0.70 1.69 -22.28
N VAL A 353 -0.40 1.40 -23.54
CA VAL A 353 0.81 1.87 -24.21
C VAL A 353 0.70 3.37 -24.48
N GLU A 354 -0.42 3.86 -25.02
CA GLU A 354 -0.60 5.29 -25.30
C GLU A 354 -0.57 6.14 -24.04
N VAL A 355 -1.28 5.72 -22.99
CA VAL A 355 -1.22 6.38 -21.68
C VAL A 355 0.22 6.40 -21.17
N ALA A 356 0.95 5.29 -21.24
CA ALA A 356 2.33 5.25 -20.77
C ALA A 356 3.25 6.21 -21.55
N PHE A 357 3.11 6.31 -22.87
CA PHE A 357 3.90 7.24 -23.69
C PHE A 357 3.49 8.71 -23.44
N GLY A 358 2.20 9.02 -23.41
CA GLY A 358 1.68 10.37 -23.16
C GLY A 358 2.08 10.91 -21.79
N LEU A 359 1.92 10.11 -20.74
CA LEU A 359 2.34 10.48 -19.39
C LEU A 359 3.87 10.64 -19.31
N SER A 360 4.63 9.73 -19.90
CA SER A 360 6.11 9.81 -19.89
C SER A 360 6.62 11.07 -20.57
N TRP A 361 6.00 11.49 -21.68
CA TRP A 361 6.42 12.68 -22.43
C TRP A 361 6.02 13.98 -21.74
N SER A 362 4.91 13.95 -21.01
CA SER A 362 4.40 15.07 -20.20
C SER A 362 5.07 15.21 -18.83
N ARG A 363 6.13 14.41 -18.58
CA ARG A 363 6.86 14.31 -17.30
C ARG A 363 5.97 13.94 -16.11
N LEU A 364 4.88 13.22 -16.38
CA LEU A 364 4.00 12.67 -15.36
C LEU A 364 4.48 11.28 -14.93
N PRO A 365 4.17 10.84 -13.70
CA PRO A 365 4.65 9.58 -13.19
C PRO A 365 3.92 8.42 -13.90
N VAL A 366 4.69 7.56 -14.55
CA VAL A 366 4.15 6.52 -15.44
C VAL A 366 3.70 5.30 -14.62
N PRO A 367 2.44 4.86 -14.75
CA PRO A 367 1.88 3.84 -13.89
C PRO A 367 2.38 2.43 -14.17
N ARG A 368 2.19 1.56 -13.17
CA ARG A 368 2.09 0.11 -13.33
C ARG A 368 0.64 -0.24 -13.66
N TYR A 369 0.42 -1.26 -14.47
CA TYR A 369 -0.92 -1.53 -15.00
C TYR A 369 -1.26 -3.01 -15.02
N ALA A 370 -2.55 -3.30 -14.83
CA ALA A 370 -3.11 -4.64 -15.00
C ALA A 370 -3.08 -5.02 -16.48
N ALA A 371 -2.42 -6.11 -16.82
CA ALA A 371 -2.42 -6.66 -18.17
C ALA A 371 -3.00 -8.07 -18.17
N GLY A 372 -3.91 -8.34 -19.11
CA GLY A 372 -4.50 -9.66 -19.27
C GLY A 372 -3.44 -10.72 -19.58
N ILE A 373 -3.55 -11.87 -18.92
CA ILE A 373 -2.61 -12.99 -19.07
C ILE A 373 -2.46 -13.47 -20.53
N ASN A 374 -3.48 -13.27 -21.35
CA ASN A 374 -3.50 -13.60 -22.79
C ASN A 374 -2.47 -12.80 -23.62
N LEU A 375 -2.05 -11.63 -23.15
CA LEU A 375 -1.00 -10.82 -23.78
C LEU A 375 0.41 -11.31 -23.40
N MET A 376 0.50 -12.18 -22.39
CA MET A 376 1.74 -12.74 -21.84
C MET A 376 1.89 -14.22 -22.18
N THR A 377 1.43 -14.64 -23.35
CA THR A 377 1.51 -16.04 -23.83
C THR A 377 2.94 -16.46 -24.20
N SER A 378 3.70 -15.56 -24.81
CA SER A 378 5.12 -15.79 -25.13
C SER A 378 6.03 -15.42 -23.95
N PRO A 379 7.03 -16.25 -23.57
CA PRO A 379 7.99 -15.95 -22.51
C PRO A 379 8.79 -14.66 -22.74
N PHE A 380 9.05 -14.31 -24.01
CA PHE A 380 9.74 -13.07 -24.36
C PHE A 380 8.83 -11.86 -24.07
N MET A 381 7.61 -11.85 -24.61
CA MET A 381 6.65 -10.76 -24.41
C MET A 381 6.27 -10.60 -22.94
N SER A 382 6.12 -11.70 -22.20
CA SER A 382 5.88 -11.69 -20.76
C SER A 382 7.00 -10.96 -20.01
N ARG A 383 8.28 -11.28 -20.30
CA ARG A 383 9.44 -10.59 -19.69
C ARG A 383 9.47 -9.10 -20.01
N VAL A 384 9.24 -8.74 -21.26
CA VAL A 384 9.21 -7.34 -21.71
C VAL A 384 8.11 -6.57 -20.98
N LEU A 385 6.86 -7.03 -21.03
CA LEU A 385 5.73 -6.35 -20.40
C LEU A 385 5.89 -6.24 -18.88
N LYS A 386 6.31 -7.33 -18.21
CA LYS A 386 6.58 -7.30 -16.77
C LYS A 386 7.71 -6.34 -16.40
N SER A 387 8.74 -6.20 -17.24
CA SER A 387 9.82 -5.22 -17.02
C SER A 387 9.34 -3.77 -17.13
N LEU A 388 8.27 -3.53 -17.90
CA LEU A 388 7.67 -2.21 -18.09
C LEU A 388 6.67 -1.85 -16.99
N GLY A 389 6.39 -2.77 -16.06
CA GLY A 389 5.46 -2.57 -14.94
C GLY A 389 4.06 -3.14 -15.18
N ALA A 390 3.90 -4.06 -16.15
CA ALA A 390 2.65 -4.79 -16.32
C ALA A 390 2.57 -5.96 -15.32
N TYR A 391 1.55 -5.97 -14.45
CA TYR A 391 1.27 -7.11 -13.59
C TYR A 391 0.16 -7.97 -14.22
N ALA A 392 0.29 -9.29 -14.07
CA ALA A 392 -0.55 -10.24 -14.80
C ALA A 392 -1.91 -10.42 -14.12
N VAL A 393 -2.98 -10.31 -14.91
CA VAL A 393 -4.36 -10.54 -14.46
C VAL A 393 -4.99 -11.65 -15.27
N ASP A 394 -5.41 -12.69 -14.57
CA ASP A 394 -6.13 -13.83 -15.12
C ASP A 394 -7.63 -13.72 -14.79
N ARG A 395 -8.43 -13.48 -15.83
CA ARG A 395 -9.88 -13.31 -15.69
C ARG A 395 -10.62 -14.64 -15.48
N GLU A 396 -9.99 -15.77 -15.80
CA GLU A 396 -10.57 -17.11 -15.59
C GLU A 396 -10.43 -17.57 -14.13
N ARG A 397 -9.52 -16.95 -13.36
CA ARG A 397 -9.29 -17.23 -11.94
C ARG A 397 -10.10 -16.34 -10.98
N THR A 398 -11.04 -15.56 -11.47
CA THR A 398 -11.87 -14.65 -10.64
C THR A 398 -12.71 -15.35 -9.57
N ARG A 399 -12.92 -16.67 -9.67
CA ARG A 399 -13.63 -17.50 -8.67
C ARG A 399 -12.73 -18.04 -7.55
N ASN A 400 -11.42 -17.93 -7.71
CA ASN A 400 -10.44 -18.38 -6.73
C ASN A 400 -10.22 -17.26 -5.72
N ILE A 401 -10.65 -17.49 -4.47
CA ILE A 401 -10.61 -16.48 -3.40
C ILE A 401 -9.16 -16.08 -3.11
N LEU A 402 -8.24 -17.05 -3.04
CA LEU A 402 -6.84 -16.79 -2.71
C LEU A 402 -6.15 -15.98 -3.81
N TYR A 403 -6.42 -16.29 -5.08
CA TYR A 403 -5.91 -15.50 -6.21
C TYR A 403 -6.42 -14.06 -6.17
N LEU A 404 -7.72 -13.86 -5.93
CA LEU A 404 -8.33 -12.53 -5.89
C LEU A 404 -7.79 -11.69 -4.73
N GLU A 405 -7.58 -12.31 -3.56
CA GLU A 405 -6.95 -11.66 -2.41
C GLU A 405 -5.51 -11.25 -2.75
N CYS A 406 -4.72 -12.15 -3.34
CA CYS A 406 -3.35 -11.81 -3.76
C CYS A 406 -3.32 -10.65 -4.76
N LEU A 407 -4.20 -10.65 -5.76
CA LEU A 407 -4.28 -9.60 -6.78
C LEU A 407 -4.69 -8.24 -6.20
N THR A 408 -5.74 -8.23 -5.39
CA THR A 408 -6.27 -7.01 -4.78
C THR A 408 -5.22 -6.41 -3.85
N ARG A 409 -4.59 -7.22 -2.99
CA ARG A 409 -3.54 -6.76 -2.07
C ARG A 409 -2.32 -6.26 -2.79
N TYR A 410 -1.88 -6.94 -3.86
CA TYR A 410 -0.79 -6.46 -4.69
C TYR A 410 -1.08 -5.06 -5.23
N ALA A 411 -2.27 -4.85 -5.78
CA ALA A 411 -2.71 -3.56 -6.33
C ALA A 411 -2.80 -2.46 -5.26
N THR A 412 -3.42 -2.77 -4.11
CA THR A 412 -3.52 -1.85 -2.96
C THR A 412 -2.14 -1.45 -2.46
N MET A 413 -1.23 -2.41 -2.27
CA MET A 413 0.12 -2.15 -1.76
C MET A 413 0.94 -1.24 -2.70
N MET A 414 0.79 -1.37 -4.02
CA MET A 414 1.46 -0.45 -4.94
C MET A 414 1.04 1.00 -4.70
N LEU A 415 -0.27 1.23 -4.52
CA LEU A 415 -0.81 2.56 -4.28
C LEU A 415 -0.40 3.11 -2.90
N GLU A 416 -0.41 2.30 -1.85
CA GLU A 416 0.05 2.70 -0.51
C GLU A 416 1.51 3.17 -0.52
N VAL A 417 2.36 2.49 -1.30
CA VAL A 417 3.79 2.81 -1.48
C VAL A 417 4.01 4.06 -2.35
N GLY A 418 2.97 4.56 -3.01
CA GLY A 418 3.04 5.68 -3.95
C GLY A 418 3.57 5.30 -5.33
N ILE A 419 3.49 4.03 -5.70
CA ILE A 419 3.65 3.59 -7.10
C ILE A 419 2.33 3.93 -7.82
N PRO A 420 2.36 4.78 -8.85
CA PRO A 420 1.15 5.08 -9.61
C PRO A 420 0.60 3.81 -10.24
N SER A 421 -0.70 3.61 -10.13
CA SER A 421 -1.39 2.46 -10.72
C SER A 421 -2.34 2.92 -11.80
N LEU A 422 -2.64 2.04 -12.75
CA LEU A 422 -3.63 2.28 -13.80
C LEU A 422 -4.64 1.14 -13.82
N VAL A 423 -5.90 1.53 -13.72
CA VAL A 423 -7.05 0.62 -13.72
C VAL A 423 -8.08 1.14 -14.71
N TYR A 424 -8.59 0.26 -15.56
CA TYR A 424 -9.74 0.57 -16.43
C TYR A 424 -11.04 0.33 -15.65
N PRO A 425 -11.78 1.37 -15.24
CA PRO A 425 -12.95 1.21 -14.37
C PRO A 425 -14.05 0.34 -15.00
N GLU A 426 -14.18 0.38 -16.32
CA GLU A 426 -15.14 -0.40 -17.10
C GLU A 426 -14.82 -1.92 -17.08
N GLY A 427 -13.55 -2.28 -16.84
CA GLY A 427 -13.03 -3.66 -16.85
C GLY A 427 -13.02 -4.36 -18.22
N THR A 428 -13.72 -3.81 -19.21
CA THR A 428 -13.78 -4.30 -20.59
C THR A 428 -13.71 -3.12 -21.55
N ARG A 429 -13.26 -3.38 -22.78
CA ARG A 429 -13.23 -2.37 -23.84
C ARG A 429 -14.65 -2.00 -24.25
N SER A 430 -14.91 -0.71 -24.41
CA SER A 430 -16.11 -0.18 -25.00
C SER A 430 -16.12 -0.47 -26.50
N ARG A 431 -17.18 -1.13 -26.98
CA ARG A 431 -17.35 -1.52 -28.39
C ARG A 431 -18.05 -0.46 -29.23
N ASN A 432 -18.75 0.47 -28.57
CA ASN A 432 -19.57 1.51 -29.18
C ASN A 432 -19.08 2.92 -28.80
N GLY A 433 -17.94 3.04 -28.11
CA GLY A 433 -17.40 4.31 -27.64
C GLY A 433 -18.14 4.93 -26.45
N ALA A 434 -19.20 4.30 -25.94
CA ALA A 434 -19.90 4.75 -24.74
C ALA A 434 -19.13 4.36 -23.47
N ILE A 435 -19.26 5.16 -22.40
CA ILE A 435 -18.70 4.83 -21.10
C ILE A 435 -19.55 3.71 -20.49
N ASN A 436 -18.94 2.54 -20.27
CA ASN A 436 -19.63 1.42 -19.63
C ASN A 436 -19.77 1.64 -18.10
N PRO A 437 -20.71 0.95 -17.44
CA PRO A 437 -20.85 1.00 -15.99
C PRO A 437 -19.54 0.63 -15.28
N ILE A 438 -19.16 1.45 -14.30
CA ILE A 438 -17.93 1.27 -13.53
C ILE A 438 -18.03 0.01 -12.68
N LYS A 439 -17.01 -0.84 -12.75
CA LYS A 439 -16.81 -1.99 -11.87
C LYS A 439 -15.93 -1.56 -10.70
N THR A 440 -16.43 -1.78 -9.49
CA THR A 440 -15.77 -1.36 -8.25
C THR A 440 -14.52 -2.17 -7.90
N GLY A 441 -14.29 -3.33 -8.54
CA GLY A 441 -13.30 -4.32 -8.10
C GLY A 441 -11.87 -3.79 -7.90
N LEU A 442 -11.22 -3.28 -8.94
CA LEU A 442 -9.87 -2.71 -8.78
C LEU A 442 -9.90 -1.23 -8.36
N LEU A 443 -11.05 -0.56 -8.50
CA LEU A 443 -11.20 0.83 -8.05
C LEU A 443 -11.25 0.92 -6.51
N SER A 444 -11.79 -0.11 -5.84
CA SER A 444 -11.78 -0.20 -4.38
C SER A 444 -10.37 -0.23 -3.80
N THR A 445 -9.36 -0.63 -4.58
CA THR A 445 -7.97 -0.67 -4.12
C THR A 445 -7.46 0.71 -3.69
N ALA A 446 -7.98 1.81 -4.27
CA ALA A 446 -7.66 3.15 -3.79
C ALA A 446 -8.30 3.44 -2.43
N ILE A 447 -9.55 3.02 -2.24
CA ILE A 447 -10.23 3.18 -0.95
C ILE A 447 -9.51 2.36 0.12
N ASP A 448 -9.23 1.09 -0.18
CA ASP A 448 -8.52 0.18 0.72
C ASP A 448 -7.13 0.70 1.07
N ALA A 449 -6.41 1.27 0.10
CA ALA A 449 -5.08 1.84 0.31
C ALA A 449 -5.14 3.13 1.16
N TYR A 450 -6.17 3.96 0.99
CA TYR A 450 -6.41 5.11 1.86
C TYR A 450 -6.73 4.67 3.29
N LEU A 451 -7.63 3.69 3.46
CA LEU A 451 -8.02 3.17 4.77
C LEU A 451 -6.84 2.52 5.51
N SER A 452 -5.96 1.83 4.80
CA SER A 452 -4.81 1.14 5.41
C SER A 452 -3.64 2.07 5.73
N SER A 453 -3.33 3.02 4.84
CA SER A 453 -2.13 3.87 4.95
C SER A 453 -2.41 5.28 5.46
N GLY A 454 -3.67 5.73 5.46
CA GLY A 454 -4.07 7.11 5.70
C GLY A 454 -3.62 8.10 4.61
N SER A 455 -3.00 7.60 3.53
CA SER A 455 -2.44 8.41 2.45
C SER A 455 -3.53 8.75 1.43
N GLU A 456 -3.72 10.04 1.13
CA GLU A 456 -4.65 10.47 0.09
C GLU A 456 -4.23 9.95 -1.30
N ILE A 457 -5.23 9.45 -2.03
CA ILE A 457 -5.07 8.89 -3.37
C ILE A 457 -5.90 9.70 -4.34
N LEU A 458 -5.22 10.35 -5.27
CA LEU A 458 -5.83 11.07 -6.37
C LEU A 458 -6.27 10.07 -7.45
N ILE A 459 -7.57 10.00 -7.68
CA ILE A 459 -8.14 9.26 -8.81
C ILE A 459 -8.18 10.22 -10.00
N VAL A 460 -7.39 9.93 -11.03
CA VAL A 460 -7.24 10.80 -12.21
C VAL A 460 -7.99 10.16 -13.38
N PRO A 461 -9.17 10.67 -13.77
CA PRO A 461 -9.85 10.20 -14.97
C PRO A 461 -9.02 10.56 -16.20
N LEU A 462 -8.90 9.65 -17.17
CA LEU A 462 -8.23 9.94 -18.45
C LEU A 462 -9.16 9.62 -19.61
N ALA A 463 -9.18 10.48 -20.62
CA ALA A 463 -9.91 10.22 -21.86
C ALA A 463 -8.92 9.93 -23.00
N LEU A 464 -9.12 8.80 -23.69
CA LEU A 464 -8.39 8.45 -24.90
C LEU A 464 -9.32 8.52 -26.11
N SER A 465 -8.93 9.33 -27.08
CA SER A 465 -9.63 9.46 -28.35
C SER A 465 -8.70 9.08 -29.50
N TYR A 466 -9.23 8.26 -30.40
CA TYR A 466 -8.57 7.80 -31.60
C TYR A 466 -9.35 8.29 -32.81
N GLU A 467 -8.66 8.81 -33.82
CA GLU A 467 -9.27 9.12 -35.12
C GLU A 467 -9.77 7.86 -35.83
N ASN A 468 -9.03 6.75 -35.71
CA ASN A 468 -9.43 5.44 -36.19
C ASN A 468 -9.06 4.38 -35.14
N VAL A 469 -10.01 3.55 -34.74
CA VAL A 469 -9.75 2.39 -33.88
C VAL A 469 -9.70 1.15 -34.77
N PRO A 470 -8.54 0.49 -34.91
CA PRO A 470 -8.42 -0.64 -35.81
C PRO A 470 -9.31 -1.84 -35.44
N GLU A 471 -9.68 -1.95 -34.16
CA GLU A 471 -10.62 -2.94 -33.65
C GLU A 471 -12.09 -2.65 -34.04
N ASP A 472 -12.43 -1.45 -34.54
CA ASP A 472 -13.79 -1.11 -34.97
C ASP A 472 -14.24 -2.02 -36.12
N ALA A 473 -13.33 -2.45 -37.00
CA ALA A 473 -13.63 -3.45 -38.04
C ALA A 473 -14.06 -4.81 -37.46
N GLU A 474 -13.46 -5.23 -36.34
CA GLU A 474 -13.82 -6.46 -35.63
C GLU A 474 -15.17 -6.32 -34.90
N PHE A 475 -15.46 -5.13 -34.35
CA PHE A 475 -16.74 -4.86 -33.67
C PHE A 475 -17.90 -4.63 -34.64
N CYS A 476 -17.64 -4.14 -35.86
CA CYS A 476 -18.64 -3.96 -36.91
C CYS A 476 -18.88 -5.21 -37.77
N GLY A 477 -18.26 -6.36 -37.45
CA GLY A 477 -18.47 -7.62 -38.16
C GLY A 477 -17.83 -7.68 -39.55
N ALA A 478 -16.81 -6.85 -39.84
CA ALA A 478 -16.10 -6.89 -41.11
C ALA A 478 -15.31 -8.21 -41.26
N ALA A 479 -15.34 -8.81 -42.46
CA ALA A 479 -14.77 -10.13 -42.73
C ALA A 479 -13.23 -10.22 -42.61
N ARG A 480 -12.54 -9.09 -42.48
CA ARG A 480 -11.06 -9.00 -42.48
C ARG A 480 -10.56 -8.62 -41.09
N LYS A 481 -9.86 -9.55 -40.44
CA LYS A 481 -9.13 -9.24 -39.19
C LYS A 481 -7.92 -8.37 -39.54
N THR A 482 -7.84 -7.20 -38.96
CA THR A 482 -6.68 -6.30 -39.10
C THR A 482 -5.45 -6.98 -38.49
N ASN A 483 -4.41 -7.24 -39.30
CA ASN A 483 -3.16 -7.82 -38.79
C ASN A 483 -2.36 -6.79 -37.98
N PHE A 484 -1.56 -7.21 -36.99
CA PHE A 484 -0.74 -6.32 -36.14
C PHE A 484 0.20 -5.37 -36.93
N ASN A 485 0.65 -5.78 -38.11
CA ASN A 485 1.46 -4.93 -38.99
C ASN A 485 0.63 -3.90 -39.78
N GLU A 486 -0.60 -4.26 -40.17
CA GLU A 486 -1.55 -3.35 -40.85
C GLU A 486 -2.10 -2.32 -39.84
N PHE A 487 -2.25 -2.76 -38.60
CA PHE A 487 -2.59 -1.98 -37.40
C PHE A 487 -1.55 -0.90 -37.04
N ILE A 488 -0.25 -1.22 -37.02
CA ILE A 488 0.79 -0.22 -36.77
C ILE A 488 0.84 0.84 -37.89
N LYS A 489 0.57 0.44 -39.14
CA LYS A 489 0.63 1.32 -40.32
C LYS A 489 -0.59 2.23 -40.49
N THR A 490 -1.75 1.85 -39.94
CA THR A 490 -3.02 2.61 -40.02
C THR A 490 -3.26 3.52 -38.82
N ARG A 491 -2.31 3.57 -37.88
CA ARG A 491 -2.39 4.35 -36.66
C ARG A 491 -2.46 5.85 -36.99
N THR A 492 -3.63 6.44 -36.78
CA THR A 492 -3.91 7.87 -36.92
C THR A 492 -3.81 8.57 -35.57
N ARG A 493 -4.06 9.88 -35.51
CA ARG A 493 -3.71 10.70 -34.35
C ARG A 493 -4.46 10.22 -33.10
N VAL A 494 -3.71 10.10 -32.00
CA VAL A 494 -4.22 9.73 -30.68
C VAL A 494 -4.19 10.95 -29.79
N TYR A 495 -5.29 11.22 -29.10
CA TYR A 495 -5.43 12.31 -28.13
C TYR A 495 -5.64 11.71 -26.75
N LEU A 496 -4.84 12.17 -25.79
CA LEU A 496 -4.91 11.82 -24.38
C LEU A 496 -5.28 13.10 -23.62
N ASP A 497 -6.47 13.14 -23.04
CA ASP A 497 -6.89 14.23 -22.17
C ASP A 497 -6.71 13.81 -20.71
N VAL A 498 -6.08 14.68 -19.92
CA VAL A 498 -5.56 14.40 -18.58
C VAL A 498 -6.20 15.28 -17.52
#